data_AF-A0AAW8KQ84-F1
#
_entry.id   AF-A0AAW8KQ84-F1
#
_cell.length_a   1.000
_cell.length_b   1.000
_cell.length_c   1.000
_cell.angle_alpha   90.00
_cell.angle_beta   90.00
_cell.angle_gamma   90.00
#
_symmetry.space_group_name_H-M   'P 1'
#
loop_
_entity.id
_entity.type
_entity.pdbx_description
1 polymer ?
#
loop_
_entity_poly.entity_id
_entity_poly.type
_entity_poly.pdbx_seq_one_letter_code
_entity_poly.pdbx_strand_id
1 'polypeptide(L)'
;ELHYALYGDRPVSTTTLKAELSQLRNLIPDVIESRPYRLNCEIQCDFLMAEQALNLGFTSTTLTLYRGSFLAKSESPFLCAWRDCFDARLSHVIYQIEDIDQLLRVVSRVPDR
;
A
#
# COMPACT_ATOMS: atom_id res chain seq x y z
N GLU A 1 0.69 10.30 15.99
CA GLU A 1 0.32 9.12 15.18
C GLU A 1 0.65 9.31 13.71
N LEU A 2 -0.11 10.10 12.92
CA LEU A 2 0.16 10.25 11.47
C LEU A 2 1.58 10.68 11.12
N HIS A 3 2.13 11.68 11.83
CA HIS A 3 3.52 12.13 11.63
C HIS A 3 4.53 10.98 11.80
N TYR A 4 4.39 10.22 12.88
CA TYR A 4 5.26 9.06 13.15
C TYR A 4 5.05 7.94 12.11
N ALA A 5 3.82 7.68 11.69
CA ALA A 5 3.55 6.68 10.65
C ALA A 5 4.23 7.04 9.32
N LEU A 6 4.29 8.32 8.96
CA LEU A 6 4.89 8.82 7.71
C LEU A 6 6.40 8.98 7.77
N TYR A 7 6.94 9.51 8.88
CA TYR A 7 8.34 9.88 8.97
C TYR A 7 9.17 9.01 9.90
N GLY A 8 8.53 8.28 10.83
CA GLY A 8 9.21 7.55 11.90
C GLY A 8 10.03 8.49 12.77
N ASP A 9 11.27 8.13 13.01
CA ASP A 9 12.23 8.92 13.79
C ASP A 9 12.98 9.98 12.95
N ARG A 10 12.63 10.15 11.66
CA ARG A 10 13.25 11.18 10.82
C ARG A 10 12.97 12.57 11.41
N PRO A 11 13.95 13.50 11.40
CA PRO A 11 13.80 14.84 11.98
C PRO A 11 12.97 15.77 11.08
N VAL A 12 11.74 15.38 10.78
CA VAL A 12 10.79 16.16 9.98
C VAL A 12 9.89 16.96 10.90
N SER A 13 9.76 18.27 10.66
CA SER A 13 8.95 19.13 11.51
C SER A 13 7.44 18.85 11.35
N THR A 14 6.65 19.12 12.39
CA THR A 14 5.18 19.08 12.27
C THR A 14 4.64 20.15 11.33
N THR A 15 5.39 21.21 11.07
CA THR A 15 5.04 22.25 10.09
C THR A 15 5.10 21.71 8.66
N THR A 16 6.07 20.84 8.35
CA THR A 16 6.17 20.16 7.05
C THR A 16 4.91 19.33 6.79
N LEU A 17 4.47 18.52 7.77
CA LEU A 17 3.22 17.77 7.66
C LEU A 17 2.00 18.67 7.41
N LYS A 18 1.92 19.81 8.10
CA LYS A 18 0.82 20.77 7.87
C LYS A 18 0.86 21.35 6.45
N ALA A 19 2.05 21.65 5.94
CA ALA A 19 2.23 22.19 4.59
C ALA A 19 1.82 21.16 3.53
N GLU A 20 2.26 19.90 3.65
CA GLU A 20 1.86 18.81 2.76
C GLU A 20 0.35 18.57 2.79
N LEU A 21 -0.28 18.58 3.96
CA LEU A 21 -1.73 18.45 4.09
C LEU A 21 -2.49 19.65 3.50
N SER A 22 -1.93 20.85 3.62
CA SER A 22 -2.48 22.04 2.97
C SER A 22 -2.42 21.92 1.45
N GLN A 23 -1.31 21.41 0.90
CA GLN A 23 -1.19 21.15 -0.53
C GLN A 23 -2.18 20.07 -0.98
N LEU A 24 -2.31 18.98 -0.21
CA LEU A 24 -3.24 17.91 -0.54
C LEU A 24 -4.70 18.39 -0.53
N ARG A 25 -5.11 19.23 0.43
CA ARG A 25 -6.45 19.85 0.45
C ARG A 25 -6.73 20.73 -0.76
N ASN A 26 -5.71 21.36 -1.34
CA ASN A 26 -5.89 22.13 -2.56
C ASN A 26 -6.11 21.24 -3.78
N LEU A 27 -5.56 20.01 -3.78
CA LEU A 27 -5.73 19.03 -4.86
C LEU A 27 -7.06 18.26 -4.73
N ILE A 28 -7.48 17.95 -3.51
CA ILE A 28 -8.72 17.24 -3.18
C ILE A 28 -9.54 18.03 -2.15
N PRO A 29 -10.22 19.10 -2.59
CA PRO A 29 -11.02 19.93 -1.69
C PRO A 29 -12.15 19.11 -1.05
N ASP A 30 -12.49 19.47 0.19
CA ASP A 30 -13.57 18.87 0.99
C ASP A 30 -13.46 17.37 1.32
N VAL A 31 -12.36 16.72 0.93
CA VAL A 31 -12.12 15.30 1.25
C VAL A 31 -11.41 15.12 2.58
N ILE A 32 -10.53 16.05 2.99
CA ILE A 32 -9.70 15.89 4.19
C ILE A 32 -10.23 16.74 5.34
N GLU A 33 -10.84 16.08 6.31
CA GLU A 33 -11.34 16.70 7.53
C GLU A 33 -10.23 17.39 8.33
N SER A 34 -10.63 18.39 9.10
CA SER A 34 -9.77 19.01 10.10
C SER A 34 -9.49 18.04 11.27
N ARG A 35 -8.51 18.36 12.10
CA ARG A 35 -7.89 17.44 13.07
C ARG A 35 -8.92 16.62 13.91
N PRO A 36 -8.73 15.29 14.06
CA PRO A 36 -7.67 14.46 13.46
C PRO A 36 -7.85 14.35 11.94
N TYR A 37 -6.76 14.38 11.18
CA TYR A 37 -6.84 14.33 9.71
C TYR A 37 -7.48 13.01 9.27
N ARG A 38 -8.65 13.09 8.65
CA ARG A 38 -9.45 11.96 8.17
C ARG A 38 -9.92 12.20 6.75
N LEU A 39 -10.08 11.13 5.99
CA LEU A 39 -10.69 11.17 4.67
C LEU A 39 -12.19 10.97 4.83
N ASN A 40 -12.98 11.94 4.38
CA ASN A 40 -14.45 11.88 4.34
C ASN A 40 -14.92 11.48 2.93
N CYS A 41 -14.42 10.35 2.44
CA CYS A 41 -14.81 9.78 1.16
C CYS A 41 -14.68 8.27 1.20
N GLU A 42 -15.31 7.59 0.23
CA GLU A 42 -15.03 6.18 -0.01
C GLU A 42 -13.60 6.04 -0.56
N ILE A 43 -12.83 5.11 0.01
CA ILE A 43 -11.45 4.86 -0.40
C ILE A 43 -11.44 3.52 -1.13
N GLN A 44 -11.14 3.58 -2.43
CA GLN A 44 -10.90 2.39 -3.23
C GLN A 44 -9.43 2.38 -3.66
N CYS A 45 -8.71 1.33 -3.28
CA CYS A 45 -7.32 1.14 -3.63
C CYS A 45 -7.06 -0.31 -4.00
N ASP A 46 -6.25 -0.51 -5.03
CA ASP A 46 -5.80 -1.82 -5.50
C ASP A 46 -5.15 -2.67 -4.39
N PHE A 47 -4.31 -2.04 -3.57
CA PHE A 47 -3.62 -2.71 -2.46
C PHE A 47 -4.57 -3.12 -1.33
N LEU A 48 -5.62 -2.33 -1.05
CA LEU A 48 -6.65 -2.69 -0.07
C LEU A 48 -7.46 -3.89 -0.57
N MET A 49 -7.83 -3.88 -1.84
CA MET A 49 -8.53 -5.00 -2.46
C MET A 49 -7.66 -6.27 -2.49
N ALA A 50 -6.36 -6.13 -2.76
CA ALA A 50 -5.42 -7.24 -2.76
C ALA A 50 -5.21 -7.81 -1.35
N GLU A 51 -5.12 -6.96 -0.33
CA GLU A 51 -5.03 -7.39 1.07
C GLU A 51 -6.29 -8.13 1.50
N GLN A 52 -7.48 -7.63 1.15
CA GLN A 52 -8.74 -8.32 1.43
C GLN A 52 -8.82 -9.67 0.71
N ALA A 53 -8.46 -9.73 -0.57
CA ALA A 53 -8.41 -10.97 -1.33
C ALA A 53 -7.45 -11.99 -0.68
N LEU A 54 -6.28 -11.53 -0.23
CA LEU A 54 -5.29 -12.37 0.44
C LEU A 54 -5.78 -12.85 1.81
N ASN A 55 -6.47 -12.00 2.58
CA ASN A 55 -7.10 -12.37 3.85
C ASN A 55 -8.20 -13.43 3.68
N LEU A 56 -8.94 -13.37 2.57
CA LEU A 56 -10.00 -14.33 2.24
C LEU A 56 -9.48 -15.60 1.54
N GLY A 57 -8.17 -15.70 1.26
CA GLY A 57 -7.58 -16.84 0.56
C GLY A 57 -7.87 -16.87 -0.94
N PHE A 58 -8.33 -15.77 -1.53
CA PHE A 58 -8.57 -15.64 -2.97
C PHE A 58 -7.25 -15.39 -3.72
N THR A 59 -6.44 -16.44 -3.87
CA THR A 59 -5.11 -16.40 -4.49
C THR A 59 -5.16 -15.84 -5.92
N SER A 60 -6.02 -16.36 -6.79
CA SER A 60 -6.12 -15.91 -8.18
C SER A 60 -6.45 -14.41 -8.29
N THR A 61 -7.33 -13.91 -7.43
CA THR A 61 -7.69 -12.48 -7.36
C THR A 61 -6.51 -11.65 -6.86
N THR A 62 -5.84 -12.11 -5.80
CA THR A 62 -4.66 -11.45 -5.24
C THR A 62 -3.55 -11.32 -6.29
N LEU A 63 -3.22 -12.40 -7.00
CA LEU A 63 -2.23 -12.40 -8.07
C LEU A 63 -2.65 -11.52 -9.24
N THR A 64 -3.94 -11.42 -9.54
CA THR A 64 -4.46 -10.55 -10.60
C THR A 64 -4.31 -9.08 -10.25
N LEU A 65 -4.60 -8.71 -9.01
CA LEU A 65 -4.46 -7.34 -8.47
C LEU A 65 -3.00 -6.94 -8.26
N TYR A 66 -2.14 -7.90 -7.93
CA TYR A 66 -0.71 -7.69 -7.82
C TYR A 66 -0.09 -7.46 -9.21
N ARG A 67 0.24 -6.19 -9.50
CA ARG A 67 0.88 -5.73 -10.74
C ARG A 67 2.30 -5.23 -10.53
N GLY A 68 2.90 -5.57 -9.40
CA GLY A 68 4.18 -5.05 -8.92
C GLY A 68 4.08 -4.60 -7.47
N SER A 69 5.21 -4.17 -6.90
CA SER A 69 5.28 -3.78 -5.50
C SER A 69 4.39 -2.57 -5.21
N PHE A 70 3.46 -2.73 -4.27
CA PHE A 70 2.54 -1.65 -3.88
C PHE A 70 3.29 -0.50 -3.22
N LEU A 71 2.90 0.73 -3.58
CA LEU A 71 3.45 1.95 -3.00
C LEU A 71 5.00 1.98 -3.06
N ALA A 72 5.62 1.40 -4.10
CA ALA A 72 7.08 1.19 -4.19
C ALA A 72 7.93 2.43 -3.93
N LYS A 73 7.41 3.62 -4.24
CA LYS A 73 8.08 4.92 -4.04
C LYS A 73 7.87 5.52 -2.65
N SER A 74 7.00 4.93 -1.84
CA SER A 74 6.74 5.38 -0.48
C SER A 74 7.84 4.92 0.45
N GLU A 75 8.42 5.88 1.17
CA GLU A 75 9.39 5.66 2.25
C GLU A 75 8.74 5.79 3.63
N SER A 76 7.41 5.79 3.70
CA SER A 76 6.70 5.82 4.98
C SER A 76 6.98 4.54 5.76
N PRO A 77 7.53 4.60 6.99
CA PRO A 77 7.83 3.39 7.77
C PRO A 77 6.61 2.49 7.96
N PHE A 78 5.44 3.07 8.16
CA PHE A 78 4.19 2.32 8.26
C PHE A 78 3.86 1.57 6.97
N LEU A 79 3.98 2.23 5.82
CA LEU A 79 3.67 1.62 4.53
C LEU A 79 4.74 0.61 4.08
N CYS A 80 6.02 0.84 4.43
CA CYS A 80 7.08 -0.13 4.22
C CYS A 80 6.82 -1.40 5.02
N ALA A 81 6.54 -1.29 6.32
CA ALA A 81 6.25 -2.45 7.17
C ALA A 81 5.02 -3.22 6.69
N TRP A 82 3.97 -2.51 6.27
CA TRP A 82 2.79 -3.11 5.66
C TRP A 82 3.14 -3.87 4.37
N ARG A 83 3.91 -3.27 3.47
CA ARG A 83 4.36 -3.89 2.22
C ARG A 83 5.18 -5.15 2.49
N ASP A 84 6.15 -5.09 3.40
CA ASP A 84 7.00 -6.23 3.72
C ASP A 84 6.18 -7.42 4.26
N CYS A 85 5.18 -7.13 5.10
CA CYS A 85 4.24 -8.13 5.60
C CYS A 85 3.39 -8.73 4.46
N PHE A 86 2.85 -7.87 3.59
CA PHE A 86 2.07 -8.31 2.44
C PHE A 86 2.90 -9.19 1.50
N ASP A 87 4.11 -8.76 1.15
CA ASP A 87 5.02 -9.48 0.24
C ASP A 87 5.44 -10.83 0.84
N ALA A 88 5.68 -10.91 2.15
CA ALA A 88 5.97 -12.17 2.83
C ALA A 88 4.78 -13.15 2.77
N ARG A 89 3.57 -12.66 3.02
CA ARG A 89 2.33 -13.47 2.94
C ARG A 89 2.04 -13.91 1.51
N LEU A 90 2.21 -13.01 0.54
CA LEU A 90 2.07 -13.31 -0.88
C LEU A 90 3.07 -14.38 -1.31
N SER A 91 4.32 -14.24 -0.90
CA SER A 91 5.37 -15.24 -1.16
C SER A 91 4.99 -16.61 -0.63
N HIS A 92 4.46 -16.69 0.61
CA HIS A 92 3.99 -17.94 1.19
C HIS A 92 2.88 -18.60 0.35
N VAL A 93 1.91 -17.82 -0.12
CA VAL A 93 0.85 -18.33 -1.00
C VAL A 93 1.41 -18.80 -2.33
N ILE A 94 2.34 -18.06 -2.94
CA ILE A 94 3.00 -18.44 -4.19
C ILE A 94 3.75 -19.78 -4.03
N TYR A 95 4.46 -20.00 -2.92
CA TYR A 95 5.16 -21.25 -2.66
C TYR A 95 4.24 -22.48 -2.55
N GLN A 96 2.95 -22.27 -2.25
CA GLN A 96 1.95 -23.35 -2.18
C GLN A 96 1.28 -23.63 -3.54
N ILE A 97 1.53 -22.81 -4.56
CA ILE A 97 0.97 -23.00 -5.88
C ILE A 97 1.81 -24.05 -6.61
N GLU A 98 1.19 -25.19 -6.91
CA GLU A 98 1.79 -26.26 -7.73
C GLU A 98 1.61 -26.01 -9.25
N ASP A 99 0.75 -25.05 -9.61
CA ASP A 99 0.42 -24.71 -11.00
C ASP A 99 1.44 -23.72 -11.62
N ILE A 100 2.25 -24.24 -12.53
CA ILE A 100 3.32 -23.52 -13.24
C ILE A 100 2.77 -22.33 -14.05
N ASP A 101 1.58 -22.43 -14.64
CA ASP A 101 1.01 -21.36 -15.46
C ASP A 101 0.63 -20.13 -14.63
N GLN A 102 0.20 -20.35 -13.38
CA GLN A 102 -0.05 -19.24 -12.44
C GLN A 102 1.25 -18.56 -12.00
N LEU A 103 2.32 -19.33 -11.78
CA LEU A 103 3.63 -18.80 -11.41
C LEU A 103 4.23 -17.93 -12.52
N LEU A 104 4.15 -18.36 -13.78
CA LEU A 104 4.67 -17.61 -14.93
C LEU A 104 3.99 -16.24 -15.12
N ARG A 105 2.70 -16.12 -14.78
CA ARG A 105 1.98 -14.83 -14.79
C ARG A 105 2.46 -13.86 -13.72
N VAL A 106 2.99 -14.35 -12.61
CA VAL A 106 3.56 -13.51 -11.54
C VAL A 106 4.94 -13.01 -11.94
N VAL A 107 5.79 -13.91 -12.43
CA VAL A 107 7.17 -13.58 -12.84
C VAL A 107 7.17 -12.52 -13.96
N SER A 108 6.28 -12.65 -14.93
CA SER A 108 6.16 -11.67 -16.03
C SER A 108 5.74 -10.25 -15.62
N ARG A 109 5.31 -10.04 -14.37
CA ARG A 109 4.87 -8.74 -13.84
C ARG A 109 5.89 -8.07 -12.94
N VAL A 110 6.96 -8.76 -12.58
CA VAL A 110 8.07 -8.19 -11.82
C VAL A 110 9.01 -7.52 -12.83
N PRO A 111 9.23 -6.20 -12.78
CA PRO A 111 10.25 -5.58 -13.64
C PRO A 111 11.63 -6.14 -13.26
N ASP A 112 12.47 -6.38 -14.26
CA ASP A 112 13.89 -6.70 -14.04
C ASP A 112 14.50 -5.67 -13.08
N ARG A 113 15.09 -6.19 -12.01
CA ARG A 113 15.60 -5.41 -10.88
C ARG A 113 16.87 -4.63 -11.23
#